data_AF-A0AAW4WU67-F1
#
_entry.id   AF-A0AAW4WU67-F1
#
_cell.length_a   1.000
_cell.length_b   1.000
_cell.length_c   1.000
_cell.angle_alpha   90.00
_cell.angle_beta   90.00
_cell.angle_gamma   90.00
#
_symmetry.space_group_name_H-M   'P 1'
#
loop_
_entity.id
_entity.type
_entity.pdbx_description
1 polymer ?
#
loop_
_entity_poly.entity_id
_entity_poly.type
_entity_poly.pdbx_seq_one_letter_code
_entity_poly.pdbx_strand_id
1 'polypeptide(L)'
;EIVSSNFDTIIPAIGTKYDLGIAAFTSTQERMQSVDFVSYFTAGMGYAVAKGNPKNVNPDDLCGLNVAVETGTVEEDAINETAKQCKAD
;
A
#
# COMPACT_ATOMS: atom_id res chain seq x y z
N GLU A 1 5.31 -2.81 24.55
CA GLU A 1 6.15 -1.69 24.03
C GLU A 1 5.77 -1.44 22.59
N ILE A 2 5.95 -0.22 22.08
CA ILE A 2 5.76 0.07 20.65
C ILE A 2 7.11 -0.07 19.96
N VAL A 3 7.18 -0.92 18.94
CA VAL A 3 8.40 -1.16 18.16
C VAL A 3 8.15 -0.89 16.68
N SER A 4 9.11 -0.23 16.03
CA SER A 4 9.07 -0.01 14.58
C SER A 4 9.42 -1.28 13.82
N SER A 5 8.81 -1.50 12.67
CA SER A 5 9.06 -2.65 11.78
C SER A 5 8.70 -2.27 10.36
N ASN A 6 9.27 -2.99 9.38
CA ASN A 6 8.89 -2.84 7.99
C ASN A 6 7.45 -3.33 7.80
N PHE A 7 6.65 -2.62 7.01
CA PHE A 7 5.21 -2.86 6.87
C PHE A 7 4.85 -4.31 6.52
N ASP A 8 5.56 -4.87 5.54
CA ASP A 8 5.40 -6.24 5.03
C ASP A 8 5.65 -7.32 6.10
N THR A 9 6.42 -7.00 7.14
CA THR A 9 6.75 -7.95 8.22
C THR A 9 5.75 -7.96 9.37
N ILE A 10 4.88 -6.96 9.48
CA ILE A 10 4.05 -6.76 10.68
C ILE A 10 2.97 -7.84 10.77
N ILE A 11 2.13 -8.02 9.75
CA ILE A 11 1.01 -8.98 9.78
C ILE A 11 1.52 -10.42 10.02
N PRO A 12 2.55 -10.93 9.30
CA PRO A 12 3.07 -12.28 9.54
C PRO A 12 3.62 -12.52 10.96
N ALA A 13 4.01 -11.46 11.65
CA ALA A 13 4.61 -11.52 12.99
C ALA A 13 3.56 -11.41 14.12
N ILE A 14 2.29 -11.13 13.81
CA ILE A 14 1.22 -11.10 14.80
C ILE A 14 0.95 -12.52 15.31
N GLY A 15 0.81 -12.66 16.63
CA GLY A 15 0.61 -13.95 17.31
C GLY A 15 1.90 -14.73 17.61
N THR A 16 3.05 -14.33 17.03
CA THR A 16 4.36 -14.94 17.33
C THR A 16 5.33 -13.97 17.98
N LYS A 17 5.40 -12.74 17.46
CA LYS A 17 6.30 -11.68 17.95
C LYS A 17 5.55 -10.45 18.43
N TYR A 18 4.40 -10.14 17.83
CA TYR A 18 3.58 -8.97 18.16
C TYR A 18 2.18 -9.39 18.58
N ASP A 19 1.61 -8.69 19.55
CA ASP A 19 0.21 -8.87 19.94
C ASP A 19 -0.74 -8.05 19.04
N LEU A 20 -0.26 -6.93 18.49
CA LEU A 20 -1.04 -5.97 17.70
C LEU A 20 -0.17 -5.25 16.66
N GLY A 21 -0.68 -5.11 15.44
CA GLY A 21 -0.10 -4.28 14.39
C GLY A 21 -0.88 -2.98 14.18
N ILE A 22 -0.21 -1.83 14.25
CA ILE A 22 -0.82 -0.51 14.00
C ILE A 22 0.00 0.23 12.93
N ALA A 23 -0.40 0.10 11.68
CA ALA A 23 0.26 0.77 10.55
C ALA A 23 -0.70 1.09 9.40
N ALA A 24 -1.91 1.60 9.71
CA ALA A 24 -2.90 2.00 8.70
C ALA A 24 -3.22 0.92 7.63
N PHE A 25 -3.22 -0.36 8.03
CA PHE A 25 -3.49 -1.47 7.13
C PHE A 25 -4.88 -1.37 6.50
N THR A 26 -4.94 -1.44 5.17
CA THR A 26 -6.18 -1.75 4.45
C THR A 26 -6.64 -3.16 4.80
N SER A 27 -7.85 -3.28 5.36
CA SER A 27 -8.47 -4.58 5.66
C SER A 27 -8.92 -5.24 4.36
N THR A 28 -8.14 -6.20 3.86
CA THR A 28 -8.49 -7.01 2.68
C THR A 28 -8.99 -8.38 3.11
N GLN A 29 -9.75 -9.05 2.25
CA GLN A 29 -10.25 -10.40 2.54
C GLN A 29 -9.13 -11.39 2.82
N GLU A 30 -8.01 -11.28 2.09
CA GLU A 30 -6.82 -12.11 2.30
C GLU A 30 -6.21 -11.88 3.68
N ARG A 31 -6.00 -10.63 4.09
CA ARG A 31 -5.43 -10.32 5.41
C ARG A 31 -6.34 -10.80 6.55
N MET A 32 -7.65 -10.69 6.37
CA MET A 32 -8.65 -11.19 7.33
C MET A 32 -8.68 -12.72 7.47
N GLN A 33 -8.04 -13.48 6.57
CA GLN A 33 -7.85 -14.92 6.77
C GLN A 33 -6.73 -15.23 7.77
N SER A 34 -5.83 -14.27 8.01
CA SER A 34 -4.65 -14.45 8.86
C SER A 34 -4.76 -13.77 10.22
N VAL A 35 -5.40 -12.59 10.28
CA VAL A 35 -5.55 -11.80 11.51
C VAL A 35 -6.91 -11.10 11.57
N ASP A 36 -7.38 -10.79 12.77
CA ASP A 36 -8.57 -9.97 12.98
C ASP A 36 -8.27 -8.47 12.81
N PHE A 37 -9.23 -7.73 12.28
CA PHE A 37 -9.12 -6.28 12.06
C PHE A 37 -10.11 -5.50 12.93
N VAL A 38 -9.66 -4.36 13.43
CA VAL A 38 -10.52 -3.32 14.00
C VAL A 38 -10.55 -2.15 13.02
N SER A 39 -11.69 -1.90 12.38
CA SER A 39 -11.87 -0.75 11.49
C SER A 39 -12.20 0.50 12.30
N TYR A 40 -11.34 1.52 12.23
CA TYR A 40 -11.51 2.77 12.97
C TYR A 40 -11.54 4.04 12.10
N PHE A 41 -11.18 3.93 10.82
CA PHE A 41 -11.27 5.01 9.84
C PHE A 41 -11.33 4.46 8.42
N THR A 42 -11.74 5.31 7.48
CA THR A 42 -11.68 5.03 6.05
C THR A 42 -10.48 5.75 5.47
N ALA A 43 -9.64 5.02 4.74
CA ALA A 43 -8.51 5.56 3.99
C ALA A 43 -8.77 5.44 2.48
N GLY A 44 -8.16 6.34 1.71
CA GLY A 44 -8.11 6.26 0.25
C GLY A 44 -6.67 6.37 -0.24
N MET A 45 -6.43 5.95 -1.48
CA MET A 45 -5.14 6.09 -2.13
C MET A 45 -5.05 7.44 -2.85
N GLY A 46 -3.85 7.99 -2.94
CA GLY A 46 -3.60 9.21 -3.68
C GLY A 46 -2.15 9.31 -4.13
N TYR A 47 -1.91 10.02 -5.23
CA TYR A 47 -0.57 10.25 -5.74
C TYR A 47 -0.02 11.58 -5.25
N ALA A 48 1.22 11.55 -4.78
CA ALA A 48 1.97 12.75 -4.45
C ALA A 48 2.92 13.11 -5.59
N VAL A 49 2.92 14.38 -5.99
CA VAL A 49 3.84 14.92 -7.00
C VAL A 49 4.56 16.14 -6.45
N ALA A 50 5.68 16.51 -7.09
CA ALA A 50 6.38 17.75 -6.76
C ALA A 50 5.45 18.96 -6.95
N LYS A 51 5.61 19.98 -6.10
CA LYS A 51 4.82 21.21 -6.14
C LYS A 51 4.79 21.80 -7.55
N GLY A 52 3.59 22.13 -8.04
CA GLY A 52 3.39 22.67 -9.39
C GLY A 52 3.30 21.63 -10.50
N ASN A 53 3.42 20.33 -10.18
CA ASN A 53 3.33 19.22 -11.13
C ASN A 53 4.23 19.41 -12.39
N PRO A 54 5.56 19.59 -12.24
CA PRO A 54 6.45 19.92 -13.36
C PRO A 54 6.54 18.84 -14.44
N LYS A 55 6.08 17.61 -14.14
CA LYS A 55 6.04 16.49 -15.09
C LYS A 55 4.66 16.30 -15.73
N ASN A 56 3.69 17.18 -15.44
CA ASN A 56 2.30 17.07 -15.90
C ASN A 56 1.71 15.66 -15.67
N VAL A 57 1.99 15.06 -14.50
CA VAL A 57 1.51 13.73 -14.16
C VAL A 57 -0.02 13.73 -14.19
N ASN A 58 -0.59 12.79 -14.94
CA ASN A 58 -2.00 12.48 -14.95
C ASN A 58 -2.21 11.20 -14.11
N PRO A 59 -2.99 11.22 -13.02
CA PRO A 59 -3.23 10.01 -12.22
C PRO A 59 -3.91 8.88 -13.02
N ASP A 60 -4.59 9.20 -14.12
CA ASP A 60 -5.23 8.21 -15.00
C ASP A 60 -4.27 7.64 -16.07
N ASP A 61 -3.07 8.20 -16.21
CA ASP A 61 -2.05 7.74 -17.16
C ASP A 61 -0.66 7.82 -16.52
N LEU A 62 -0.22 6.69 -15.98
CA LEU A 62 1.06 6.55 -15.28
C LEU A 62 2.11 5.84 -16.14
N CYS A 63 1.81 5.52 -17.40
CA CYS A 63 2.71 4.76 -18.24
C CYS A 63 4.00 5.56 -18.55
N GLY A 64 5.15 4.88 -18.47
CA GLY A 64 6.46 5.52 -18.63
C GLY A 64 6.94 6.35 -17.44
N LEU A 65 6.14 6.46 -16.36
CA LEU A 65 6.56 7.10 -15.11
C LEU A 65 7.18 6.07 -14.15
N ASN A 66 8.13 6.55 -13.34
CA ASN A 66 8.58 5.82 -12.16
C ASN A 66 7.69 6.23 -10.98
N VAL A 67 6.89 5.29 -10.48
CA VAL A 67 5.99 5.48 -9.34
C VAL A 67 6.53 4.67 -8.16
N ALA A 68 6.75 5.34 -7.03
CA ALA A 68 7.23 4.70 -5.81
C ALA A 68 6.04 4.31 -4.92
N VAL A 69 6.13 3.11 -4.35
CA VAL A 69 5.13 2.52 -3.44
C VAL A 69 5.84 1.81 -2.30
N GLU A 70 5.14 1.58 -1.19
CA GLU A 70 5.66 0.81 -0.05
C GLU A 70 5.34 -0.68 -0.25
N THR A 71 6.34 -1.54 -0.05
CA THR A 71 6.19 -2.99 -0.23
C THR A 71 5.18 -3.60 0.74
N GLY A 72 4.36 -4.51 0.22
CA GLY A 72 3.31 -5.22 0.95
C GLY A 72 2.00 -4.44 1.08
N THR A 73 1.93 -3.21 0.56
CA THR A 73 0.73 -2.36 0.60
C THR A 73 -0.22 -2.66 -0.56
N VAL A 74 -1.48 -2.22 -0.45
CA VAL A 74 -2.45 -2.38 -1.55
C VAL A 74 -2.13 -1.43 -2.72
N GLU A 75 -1.38 -0.37 -2.45
CA GLU A 75 -0.83 0.57 -3.41
C GLU A 75 0.21 -0.11 -4.31
N GLU A 76 1.01 -1.03 -3.76
CA GLU A 76 1.94 -1.85 -4.54
C GLU A 76 1.20 -2.76 -5.52
N ASP A 77 0.13 -3.43 -5.07
CA ASP A 77 -0.70 -4.25 -5.95
C ASP A 77 -1.31 -3.41 -7.08
N ALA A 78 -1.91 -2.27 -6.72
CA ALA A 78 -2.53 -1.36 -7.69
C ALA A 78 -1.55 -0.86 -8.75
N ILE A 79 -0.34 -0.41 -8.34
CA ILE A 79 0.63 0.09 -9.32
C ILE A 79 1.20 -1.04 -10.18
N ASN A 80 1.34 -2.25 -9.64
CA ASN A 80 1.78 -3.40 -10.40
C ASN A 80 0.73 -3.83 -11.43
N GLU A 81 -0.56 -3.69 -11.14
CA GLU A 81 -1.64 -3.86 -12.12
C GLU A 81 -1.58 -2.82 -13.23
N THR A 82 -1.45 -1.53 -12.89
CA THR A 82 -1.27 -0.45 -13.88
C THR A 82 -0.05 -0.70 -14.76
N ALA A 83 1.09 -1.09 -14.17
CA ALA A 83 2.32 -1.36 -14.91
C ALA A 83 2.19 -2.55 -15.88
N LYS A 84 1.32 -3.52 -15.60
CA LYS A 84 0.99 -4.61 -16.54
C LYS A 84 0.15 -4.09 -17.71
N GLN A 85 -0.82 -3.21 -17.45
CA GLN A 85 -1.66 -2.59 -18.49
C GLN A 85 -0.80 -1.77 -19.47
N CYS A 86 0.13 -0.96 -18.96
CA CYS A 86 1.05 -0.18 -19.79
C CYS A 86 1.95 -1.01 -20.73
N LYS A 87 2.14 -2.31 -20.46
CA LYS A 87 2.94 -3.22 -21.32
C LYS A 87 2.09 -3.92 -22.37
N ALA A 88 0.76 -3.81 -22.28
CA ALA A 88 -0.19 -4.41 -23.21
C ALA A 88 -0.53 -3.48 -24.38
N ASP A 89 -0.21 -2.18 -24.25
CA ASP A 89 -0.32 -1.13 -25.27
C ASP A 89 0.99 -0.98 -26.07
#